data_AF-A0A5M4ENN4-F1
#
_entry.id   AF-A0A5M4ENN4-F1
#
_cell.length_a   1.000
_cell.length_b   1.000
_cell.length_c   1.000
_cell.angle_alpha   90.00
_cell.angle_beta   90.00
_cell.angle_gamma   90.00
#
_symmetry.space_group_name_H-M   'P 1'
#
loop_
_entity.id
_entity.type
_entity.pdbx_description
1 polymer ?
#
loop_
_entity_poly.entity_id
_entity_poly.type
_entity_poly.pdbx_seq_one_letter_code
_entity_poly.pdbx_strand_id
1 'polypeptide(L)'
;MGRAQDLLEKAMNNMKDLSENSDFGERINSGLDKLDAQKDKFFFQSLAGLPSANMLFKATEKMKSDANEQNMAEIEKIIKEIEDKADAPGTVLT
;
A
#
# COMPACT_ATOMS: atom_id res chain seq x y z
N MET A 1 14.76 -1.19 -12.08
CA MET A 1 13.62 -0.91 -11.19
C MET A 1 13.11 -2.23 -10.66
N GLY A 2 12.95 -2.37 -9.35
CA GLY A 2 12.59 -3.63 -8.71
C GLY A 2 11.11 -3.93 -8.90
N ARG A 3 10.73 -5.21 -9.10
CA ARG A 3 9.31 -5.61 -9.30
C ARG A 3 8.35 -5.12 -8.19
N ALA A 4 8.86 -4.90 -6.98
CA ALA A 4 8.08 -4.38 -5.86
C ALA A 4 7.70 -2.91 -6.04
N GLN A 5 8.60 -2.11 -6.64
CA GLN A 5 8.36 -0.69 -6.94
C GLN A 5 7.26 -0.54 -7.97
N ASP A 6 7.35 -1.28 -9.08
CA ASP A 6 6.33 -1.25 -10.14
C ASP A 6 4.93 -1.64 -9.63
N LEU A 7 4.85 -2.67 -8.77
CA LEU A 7 3.58 -3.10 -8.19
C LEU A 7 3.01 -2.09 -7.21
N LEU A 8 3.87 -1.50 -6.36
CA LEU A 8 3.46 -0.47 -5.42
C LEU A 8 2.97 0.77 -6.15
N GLU A 9 3.68 1.22 -7.17
CA GLU A 9 3.30 2.39 -7.97
C GLU A 9 1.97 2.17 -8.69
N LYS A 10 1.73 0.97 -9.22
CA LYS A 10 0.42 0.57 -9.77
C LYS A 10 -0.68 0.57 -8.70
N ALA A 11 -0.40 0.04 -7.52
CA ALA A 11 -1.36 0.03 -6.41
C ALA A 11 -1.70 1.46 -5.94
N MET A 12 -0.69 2.32 -5.83
CA MET A 12 -0.85 3.73 -5.48
C MET A 12 -1.66 4.48 -6.54
N ASN A 13 -1.40 4.23 -7.83
CA ASN A 13 -2.20 4.81 -8.91
C ASN A 13 -3.67 4.33 -8.85
N ASN A 14 -3.91 3.04 -8.59
CA ASN A 14 -5.26 2.52 -8.39
C ASN A 14 -5.96 3.19 -7.19
N MET A 15 -5.25 3.37 -6.08
CA MET A 15 -5.75 4.10 -4.91
C MET A 15 -6.06 5.55 -5.26
N LYS A 16 -5.20 6.24 -6.00
CA LYS A 16 -5.43 7.63 -6.39
C LYS A 16 -6.67 7.77 -7.28
N ASP A 17 -6.85 6.89 -8.25
CA ASP A 17 -8.08 6.82 -9.05
C ASP A 17 -9.31 6.59 -8.16
N LEU A 18 -9.20 5.67 -7.19
CA LEU A 18 -10.27 5.38 -6.24
C LEU A 18 -10.58 6.57 -5.34
N SER A 19 -9.57 7.36 -4.92
CA SER A 19 -9.80 8.47 -4.01
C SER A 19 -10.57 9.62 -4.66
N GLU A 20 -10.45 9.76 -5.99
CA GLU A 20 -11.21 10.72 -6.78
C GLU A 20 -12.63 10.22 -7.12
N ASN A 21 -12.88 8.91 -7.10
CA ASN A 21 -14.12 8.29 -7.59
C ASN A 21 -14.95 7.54 -6.53
N SER A 22 -14.53 7.51 -5.26
CA SER A 22 -15.22 6.79 -4.19
C SER A 22 -15.37 7.62 -2.92
N ASP A 23 -16.42 7.32 -2.14
CA ASP A 23 -16.65 7.93 -0.81
C ASP A 23 -15.52 7.64 0.19
N PHE A 24 -14.60 6.72 -0.13
CA PHE A 24 -13.44 6.37 0.68
C PHE A 24 -12.23 7.26 0.44
N GLY A 25 -12.36 8.34 -0.34
CA GLY A 25 -11.22 9.16 -0.78
C GLY A 25 -10.33 9.70 0.33
N GLU A 26 -10.88 10.17 1.45
CA GLU A 26 -10.07 10.60 2.60
C GLU A 26 -9.22 9.46 3.18
N ARG A 27 -9.82 8.28 3.36
CA ARG A 27 -9.11 7.10 3.90
C ARG A 27 -8.05 6.61 2.94
N ILE A 28 -8.35 6.61 1.64
CA ILE A 28 -7.41 6.19 0.61
C ILE A 28 -6.24 7.18 0.51
N ASN A 29 -6.50 8.49 0.56
CA ASN A 29 -5.45 9.51 0.60
C ASN A 29 -4.57 9.37 1.85
N SER A 30 -5.15 9.12 3.03
CA SER A 30 -4.38 8.83 4.24
C SER A 30 -3.51 7.57 4.09
N GLY A 31 -4.05 6.53 3.45
CA GLY A 31 -3.30 5.32 3.12
C GLY A 31 -2.16 5.57 2.14
N LEU A 32 -2.38 6.40 1.12
CA LEU A 32 -1.37 6.82 0.15
C LEU A 32 -0.22 7.57 0.82
N ASP A 33 -0.51 8.54 1.69
CA ASP A 33 0.52 9.29 2.42
C ASP A 33 1.41 8.38 3.27
N LYS A 34 0.80 7.40 3.95
CA LYS A 34 1.55 6.39 4.72
C LYS A 34 2.41 5.52 3.82
N LEU A 35 1.87 5.04 2.71
CA LEU A 35 2.63 4.23 1.75
C LEU A 35 3.78 5.04 1.15
N ASP A 36 3.58 6.32 0.85
CA ASP A 36 4.62 7.19 0.30
C ASP A 36 5.76 7.43 1.30
N ALA A 37 5.44 7.54 2.59
CA ALA A 37 6.44 7.64 3.65
C ALA A 37 7.20 6.32 3.90
N GLN A 38 6.52 5.18 3.75
CA GLN A 38 7.10 3.85 4.02
C GLN A 38 7.72 3.20 2.79
N LYS A 39 7.42 3.66 1.56
CA LYS A 39 7.91 3.02 0.33
C LYS A 39 9.43 2.92 0.34
N ASP A 40 10.11 4.00 0.68
CA ASP A 40 11.58 4.10 0.66
C ASP A 40 12.25 3.16 1.67
N LYS A 41 11.65 2.97 2.85
CA LYS A 41 12.19 2.06 3.87
C LYS A 41 11.81 0.60 3.60
N PHE A 42 10.56 0.35 3.24
CA PHE A 42 10.03 -1.00 3.18
C PHE A 42 10.17 -1.68 1.81
N PHE A 43 10.12 -0.92 0.72
CA PHE A 43 10.17 -1.46 -0.65
C PHE A 43 11.49 -1.17 -1.36
N PHE A 44 12.19 -0.08 -1.01
CA PHE A 44 13.51 0.22 -1.59
C PHE A 44 14.66 -0.39 -0.79
N GLN A 45 14.58 -0.46 0.55
CA GLN A 45 15.63 -1.08 1.37
C GLN A 45 15.38 -2.55 1.70
N SER A 46 14.12 -2.98 1.81
CA SER A 46 13.76 -4.36 2.18
C SER A 46 13.17 -5.15 1.01
N LEU A 47 13.75 -6.33 0.73
CA LEU A 47 13.18 -7.31 -0.22
C LEU A 47 11.80 -7.83 0.22
N ALA A 48 11.39 -7.57 1.46
CA ALA A 48 10.08 -7.92 1.99
C ALA A 48 8.93 -7.08 1.41
N GLY A 49 9.21 -5.99 0.69
CA GLY A 49 8.20 -5.14 0.06
C GLY A 49 7.40 -5.83 -1.05
N LEU A 50 8.00 -6.76 -1.79
CA LEU A 50 7.36 -7.41 -2.96
C LEU A 50 6.01 -8.10 -2.64
N PRO A 51 5.92 -9.00 -1.63
CA PRO A 51 4.65 -9.63 -1.30
C PRO A 51 3.59 -8.62 -0.83
N SER A 52 3.97 -7.61 -0.03
CA SER A 52 3.03 -6.59 0.42
C SER A 52 2.55 -5.70 -0.73
N ALA A 53 3.42 -5.35 -1.69
CA ALA A 53 3.05 -4.61 -2.90
C ALA A 53 1.96 -5.37 -3.68
N ASN A 54 2.16 -6.69 -3.83
CA ASN A 54 1.21 -7.54 -4.54
C ASN A 54 -0.13 -7.68 -3.80
N MET A 55 -0.10 -7.78 -2.46
CA MET A 55 -1.33 -7.80 -1.65
C MET A 55 -2.09 -6.48 -1.76
N LEU A 56 -1.39 -5.35 -1.60
CA LEU A 56 -1.98 -4.03 -1.73
C LEU A 56 -2.57 -3.84 -3.13
N PHE A 57 -1.80 -4.16 -4.18
CA PHE A 57 -2.27 -4.08 -5.56
C PHE A 57 -3.57 -4.87 -5.76
N LYS A 58 -3.63 -6.13 -5.32
CA LYS A 58 -4.85 -6.95 -5.41
C LYS A 58 -6.02 -6.37 -4.63
N ALA A 59 -5.78 -5.85 -3.43
CA ALA A 59 -6.82 -5.22 -2.62
C ALA A 59 -7.35 -3.95 -3.29
N THR A 60 -6.47 -3.15 -3.90
CA THR A 60 -6.88 -1.95 -4.66
C THR A 60 -7.64 -2.30 -5.94
N GLU A 61 -7.27 -3.37 -6.65
CA GLU A 61 -8.06 -3.86 -7.80
C GLU A 61 -9.44 -4.37 -7.39
N LYS A 62 -9.53 -5.10 -6.27
CA LYS A 62 -10.83 -5.50 -5.69
C LYS A 62 -11.66 -4.27 -5.35
N MET A 63 -11.09 -3.28 -4.66
CA MET A 63 -11.78 -2.04 -4.30
C MET A 63 -12.26 -1.27 -5.52
N LYS A 64 -11.47 -1.27 -6.61
CA LYS A 64 -11.81 -0.63 -7.89
C LYS A 64 -12.94 -1.37 -8.62
N SER A 65 -13.06 -2.67 -8.43
CA SER A 65 -14.13 -3.49 -8.99
C SER A 65 -15.39 -3.49 -8.13
N ASP A 66 -15.24 -3.43 -6.81
CA ASP A 66 -16.29 -3.50 -5.79
C ASP A 66 -15.87 -2.63 -4.59
N ALA A 67 -16.32 -1.38 -4.60
CA ALA A 67 -16.00 -0.42 -3.54
C ALA A 67 -16.93 -0.64 -2.34
N ASN A 68 -16.43 -1.33 -1.32
CA ASN A 68 -17.16 -1.58 -0.08
C ASN A 68 -16.25 -1.44 1.15
N GLU A 69 -16.85 -1.30 2.33
CA GLU A 69 -16.10 -1.11 3.58
C GLU A 69 -15.16 -2.27 3.90
N GLN A 70 -15.52 -3.49 3.53
CA GLN A 70 -14.71 -4.68 3.78
C GLN A 70 -13.40 -4.65 2.98
N ASN A 71 -13.49 -4.31 1.69
CA ASN A 71 -12.33 -4.15 0.81
C ASN A 71 -11.47 -2.97 1.26
N MET A 72 -12.09 -1.87 1.74
CA MET A 72 -11.33 -0.75 2.29
C MET A 72 -10.58 -1.14 3.58
N ALA A 73 -11.24 -1.86 4.47
CA ALA A 73 -10.61 -2.37 5.69
C ALA A 73 -9.47 -3.36 5.38
N GLU A 74 -9.58 -4.14 4.30
CA GLU A 74 -8.49 -5.00 3.80
C GLU A 74 -7.28 -4.15 3.37
N ILE A 75 -7.51 -3.06 2.61
CA ILE A 75 -6.45 -2.11 2.22
C ILE A 75 -5.79 -1.47 3.45
N GLU A 76 -6.56 -0.92 4.37
CA GLU A 76 -6.04 -0.27 5.58
C GLU A 76 -5.21 -1.24 6.44
N LYS A 77 -5.67 -2.50 6.55
CA LYS A 77 -4.93 -3.55 7.25
C LYS A 77 -3.60 -3.83 6.57
N ILE A 78 -3.56 -3.95 5.24
CA ILE A 78 -2.31 -4.18 4.50
C ILE A 78 -1.35 -2.99 4.67
N ILE A 79 -1.85 -1.76 4.61
CA ILE A 79 -1.04 -0.55 4.83
C ILE A 79 -0.47 -0.53 6.24
N LYS A 80 -1.28 -0.90 7.25
CA LYS A 80 -0.81 -1.01 8.62
C LYS A 80 0.22 -2.12 8.79
N GLU A 81 0.05 -3.27 8.14
CA GLU A 81 1.07 -4.34 8.13
C GLU A 81 2.37 -3.88 7.44
N ILE A 82 2.28 -3.06 6.40
CA ILE A 82 3.45 -2.42 5.76
C ILE A 82 4.11 -1.46 6.74
N GLU A 83 3.34 -0.60 7.40
CA GLU A 83 3.81 0.37 8.39
C GLU A 83 4.50 -0.34 9.57
N ASP A 84 3.86 -1.34 10.17
CA ASP A 84 4.40 -2.12 11.29
C ASP A 84 5.70 -2.84 10.90
N LYS A 85 5.80 -3.35 9.67
CA LYS A 85 7.02 -4.01 9.19
C LYS A 85 8.10 -3.03 8.73
N ALA A 86 7.73 -1.82 8.31
CA ALA A 86 8.65 -0.76 7.96
C ALA A 86 9.25 -0.09 9.21
N ASP A 87 8.44 0.00 10.28
CA ASP A 87 8.83 0.55 11.58
C ASP A 87 9.47 -0.52 12.50
N ALA A 88 9.37 -1.80 12.15
CA ALA A 88 10.03 -2.87 12.88
C ALA A 88 11.56 -2.59 12.97
N PRO A 89 12.12 -2.42 14.18
CA PRO A 89 13.49 -1.98 14.40
C PRO A 89 14.53 -3.09 14.15
N GLY A 90 14.62 -3.58 12.91
CA GLY A 90 15.45 -4.73 12.55
C GLY A 90 16.13 -4.68 11.17
N THR A 91 16.00 -3.59 10.40
CA THR A 91 16.70 -3.46 9.10
C THR A 91 17.95 -2.59 9.15
N VAL A 92 18.29 -2.00 10.30
CA VAL A 92 19.61 -1.41 10.52
C VAL A 92 20.54 -2.53 11.00
N LEU A 93 21.00 -3.37 10.05
CA LEU A 93 22.26 -4.09 10.26
C LEU A 93 23.38 -3.06 10.13
N THR A 94 23.73 -2.47 11.27
CA THR A 94 25.08 -1.93 11.53
C THR A 94 26.13 -3.01 11.34
#